data_AF-A0A4U0S5K2-F1
#
_entry.id   AF-A0A4U0S5K2-F1
#
_cell.length_a   1.000
_cell.length_b   1.000
_cell.length_c   1.000
_cell.angle_alpha   90.00
_cell.angle_beta   90.00
_cell.angle_gamma   90.00
#
_symmetry.space_group_name_H-M   'P 1'
#
loop_
_entity.id
_entity.type
_entity.pdbx_description
1 polymer ?
#
loop_
_entity_poly.entity_id
_entity_poly.type
_entity_poly.pdbx_seq_one_letter_code
_entity_poly.pdbx_strand_id
1 'polypeptide(L)'
;MTALAAELAPLPGPDTPTIAPARIVTGYTGPVSRYGDPVWTLEPLNANPSADQHRIHWVKVPPSFRPELQLVAFRLINQALPDSFLTNRHPSWRTRQSANKIYQAVLTWRAFAEWLEKRGVTSLTDCTTEDFIGYGSHLVRGRGLSRNSVQHQLIALRIMSGNAKVPSGLGR
;
A
#
# COMPACT_ATOMS: atom_id res chain seq x y z
N MET A 1 33.20 -7.60 -10.17
CA MET A 1 31.92 -7.06 -10.68
C MET A 1 30.79 -7.84 -10.01
N THR A 2 30.28 -7.34 -8.89
CA THR A 2 29.28 -8.06 -8.09
C THR A 2 27.90 -7.52 -8.45
N ALA A 3 27.10 -8.35 -9.14
CA ALA A 3 25.70 -8.06 -9.36
C ALA A 3 25.00 -8.04 -7.99
N LEU A 4 24.50 -6.87 -7.59
CA LEU A 4 23.55 -6.74 -6.48
C LEU A 4 22.27 -7.44 -6.91
N ALA A 5 22.14 -8.72 -6.54
CA ALA A 5 20.85 -9.34 -6.38
C ALA A 5 20.05 -8.40 -5.47
N ALA A 6 18.97 -7.82 -6.01
CA ALA A 6 17.97 -7.16 -5.20
C ALA A 6 17.42 -8.23 -4.26
N GLU A 7 18.00 -8.32 -3.07
CA GLU A 7 17.62 -9.25 -2.04
C GLU A 7 16.17 -8.93 -1.70
N LEU A 8 15.24 -9.76 -2.22
CA LEU A 8 13.86 -9.73 -1.76
C LEU A 8 13.94 -9.98 -0.27
N ALA A 9 13.76 -8.92 0.53
CA ALA A 9 13.64 -9.05 1.97
C ALA A 9 12.67 -10.21 2.26
N PRO A 10 13.06 -11.18 3.10
CA PRO A 10 12.28 -12.38 3.34
C PRO A 10 10.85 -11.99 3.74
N LEU A 11 9.86 -12.75 3.23
CA LEU A 11 8.46 -12.55 3.59
C LEU A 11 8.34 -12.57 5.13
N PRO A 12 7.58 -11.63 5.73
CA PRO A 12 7.33 -11.67 7.17
C PRO A 12 6.72 -13.02 7.54
N GLY A 13 7.22 -13.66 8.60
CA GLY A 13 6.58 -14.86 9.14
C GLY A 13 5.14 -14.56 9.55
N PRO A 14 4.22 -15.55 9.54
CA PRO A 14 2.80 -15.33 9.84
C PRO A 14 2.57 -14.70 11.22
N ASP A 15 3.44 -14.99 12.19
CA ASP A 15 3.37 -14.45 13.55
C ASP A 15 4.00 -13.07 13.73
N THR A 16 4.58 -12.50 12.66
CA THR A 16 5.25 -11.20 12.70
C THR A 16 4.23 -10.11 13.01
N PRO A 17 4.48 -9.22 14.01
CA PRO A 17 3.61 -8.08 14.26
C PRO A 17 3.51 -7.19 13.02
N THR A 18 2.29 -6.83 12.64
CA THR A 18 2.03 -5.99 11.44
C THR A 18 2.59 -4.58 11.58
N ILE A 19 2.70 -4.09 12.81
CA ILE A 19 3.26 -2.78 13.16
C ILE A 19 4.49 -3.01 14.05
N ALA A 20 5.64 -2.52 13.61
CA ALA A 20 6.88 -2.59 14.37
C ALA A 20 6.74 -1.84 15.72
N PRO A 21 7.33 -2.35 16.82
CA PRO A 21 7.23 -1.71 18.14
C PRO A 21 7.58 -0.22 18.15
N ALA A 22 8.60 0.18 17.39
CA ALA A 22 9.02 1.58 17.26
C ALA A 22 7.99 2.50 16.58
N ARG A 23 6.92 1.94 16.00
CA ARG A 23 5.81 2.69 15.39
C ARG A 23 4.56 2.74 16.25
N ILE A 24 4.49 1.93 17.31
CA ILE A 24 3.36 1.91 18.21
C ILE A 24 3.40 3.20 19.04
N VAL A 25 2.25 3.86 19.18
CA VAL A 25 2.15 5.07 19.97
C VAL A 25 2.39 4.77 21.45
N THR A 26 3.11 5.65 22.13
CA THR A 26 3.42 5.50 23.56
C THR A 26 2.12 5.37 24.37
N GLY A 27 2.06 4.35 25.23
CA GLY A 27 0.90 4.09 26.09
C GLY A 27 -0.21 3.24 25.44
N TYR A 28 -0.05 2.77 24.20
CA TYR A 28 -0.97 1.79 23.63
C TYR A 28 -0.84 0.43 24.33
N THR A 29 -1.94 -0.07 24.88
CA THR A 29 -2.03 -1.36 25.60
C THR A 29 -2.91 -2.39 24.91
N GLY A 30 -3.45 -2.06 23.73
CA GLY A 30 -4.31 -2.95 22.96
C GLY A 30 -3.55 -4.03 22.17
N PRO A 31 -4.28 -4.94 21.51
CA PRO A 31 -3.66 -6.00 20.71
C PRO A 31 -3.09 -5.47 19.39
N VAL A 32 -1.92 -6.00 18.99
CA VAL A 32 -1.33 -5.76 17.66
C VAL A 32 -1.57 -6.98 16.79
N SER A 33 -2.17 -6.77 15.61
CA SER A 33 -2.38 -7.86 14.63
C SER A 33 -1.07 -8.44 14.12
N ARG A 34 -1.08 -9.72 13.79
CA ARG A 34 0.00 -10.47 13.14
C ARG A 34 -0.17 -10.50 11.63
N TYR A 35 0.92 -10.71 10.89
CA TYR A 35 0.94 -10.67 9.43
C TYR A 35 -0.05 -11.67 8.82
N GLY A 36 -0.16 -12.88 9.39
CA GLY A 36 -1.10 -13.91 8.96
C GLY A 36 -2.57 -13.65 9.33
N ASP A 37 -2.86 -12.65 10.17
CA ASP A 37 -4.22 -12.42 10.64
C ASP A 37 -5.15 -11.98 9.47
N PRO A 38 -6.40 -12.44 9.45
CA PRO A 38 -7.37 -12.06 8.42
C PRO A 38 -7.79 -10.58 8.49
N VAL A 39 -7.53 -9.93 9.64
CA VAL A 39 -7.83 -8.53 9.89
C VAL A 39 -6.63 -7.86 10.55
N TRP A 40 -6.16 -6.74 9.98
CA TRP A 40 -5.10 -5.93 10.57
C TRP A 40 -5.69 -4.67 11.20
N THR A 41 -5.43 -4.44 12.49
CA THR A 41 -5.77 -3.19 13.17
C THR A 41 -4.70 -2.13 12.95
N LEU A 42 -5.13 -0.90 12.65
CA LEU A 42 -4.24 0.27 12.56
C LEU A 42 -4.33 1.18 13.81
N GLU A 43 -5.11 0.77 14.82
CA GLU A 43 -5.23 1.45 16.10
C GLU A 43 -3.87 1.72 16.79
N PRO A 44 -2.88 0.79 16.78
CA PRO A 44 -1.59 1.05 17.46
C PRO A 44 -0.80 2.22 16.85
N LEU A 45 -1.15 2.69 15.65
CA LEU A 45 -0.52 3.86 15.00
C LEU A 45 -1.20 5.19 15.38
N ASN A 46 -2.29 5.15 16.15
CA ASN A 46 -3.12 6.31 16.44
C ASN A 46 -3.04 6.71 17.90
N ALA A 47 -2.48 7.90 18.16
CA ALA A 47 -2.38 8.46 19.51
C ALA A 47 -3.71 9.08 19.99
N ASN A 48 -4.68 9.23 19.09
CA ASN A 48 -5.99 9.79 19.41
C ASN A 48 -7.01 8.66 19.64
N PRO A 49 -7.44 8.41 20.88
CA PRO A 49 -8.41 7.35 21.19
C PRO A 49 -9.82 7.62 20.63
N SER A 50 -10.13 8.87 20.28
CA SER A 50 -11.43 9.26 19.70
C SER A 50 -11.47 9.21 18.17
N ALA A 51 -10.34 8.89 17.53
CA ALA A 51 -10.28 8.80 16.08
C ALA A 51 -10.67 7.40 15.57
N ASP A 52 -11.15 7.33 14.33
CA ASP A 52 -11.69 6.11 13.73
C ASP A 52 -10.71 4.92 13.85
N GLN A 53 -11.23 3.81 14.37
CA GLN A 53 -10.51 2.55 14.49
C GLN A 53 -10.47 1.84 13.14
N HIS A 54 -9.49 2.20 12.31
CA HIS A 54 -9.36 1.61 10.98
C HIS A 54 -8.86 0.16 11.05
N ARG A 55 -9.58 -0.72 10.36
CA ARG A 55 -9.25 -2.15 10.25
C ARG A 55 -9.23 -2.58 8.79
N ILE A 56 -8.17 -3.26 8.39
CA ILE A 56 -8.01 -3.81 7.03
C ILE A 56 -8.52 -5.26 7.05
N HIS A 57 -9.57 -5.54 6.29
CA HIS A 57 -10.14 -6.89 6.17
C HIS A 57 -9.61 -7.58 4.91
N TRP A 58 -8.62 -8.47 5.06
CA TRP A 58 -7.97 -9.15 3.92
C TRP A 58 -8.86 -10.14 3.21
N VAL A 59 -9.88 -10.68 3.90
CA VAL A 59 -10.90 -11.56 3.31
C VAL A 59 -11.64 -10.88 2.15
N LYS A 60 -11.77 -9.54 2.18
CA LYS A 60 -12.43 -8.77 1.12
C LYS A 60 -11.53 -8.49 -0.08
N VAL A 61 -10.24 -8.78 0.03
CA VAL A 61 -9.29 -8.64 -1.08
C VAL A 61 -9.32 -9.91 -1.92
N PRO A 62 -9.34 -9.80 -3.27
CA PRO A 62 -9.22 -10.93 -4.18
C PRO A 62 -8.09 -11.88 -3.78
N PRO A 63 -8.33 -13.20 -3.69
CA PRO A 63 -7.33 -14.15 -3.19
C PRO A 63 -5.98 -14.07 -3.91
N SER A 64 -5.99 -13.88 -5.24
CA SER A 64 -4.78 -13.82 -6.07
C SER A 64 -3.88 -12.63 -5.73
N PHE A 65 -4.47 -11.49 -5.36
CA PHE A 65 -3.73 -10.27 -5.01
C PHE A 65 -3.44 -10.13 -3.52
N ARG A 66 -4.10 -10.92 -2.67
CA ARG A 66 -3.99 -10.83 -1.20
C ARG A 66 -2.53 -10.90 -0.70
N PRO A 67 -1.70 -11.90 -1.06
CA PRO A 67 -0.35 -12.00 -0.52
C PRO A 67 0.52 -10.79 -0.90
N GLU A 68 0.40 -10.32 -2.13
CA GLU A 68 1.17 -9.17 -2.63
C GLU A 68 0.71 -7.86 -1.97
N LEU A 69 -0.59 -7.65 -1.83
CA LEU A 69 -1.13 -6.47 -1.15
C LEU A 69 -0.83 -6.47 0.35
N GLN A 70 -0.83 -7.63 1.01
CA GLN A 70 -0.38 -7.76 2.39
C GLN A 70 1.08 -7.35 2.53
N LEU A 71 1.97 -7.86 1.66
CA LEU A 71 3.38 -7.47 1.68
C LEU A 71 3.56 -5.96 1.45
N VAL A 72 2.88 -5.38 0.45
CA VAL A 72 2.99 -3.95 0.16
C VAL A 72 2.43 -3.09 1.31
N ALA A 73 1.31 -3.48 1.91
CA ALA A 73 0.77 -2.80 3.09
C ALA A 73 1.71 -2.91 4.29
N PHE A 74 2.29 -4.08 4.54
CA PHE A 74 3.28 -4.27 5.61
C PHE A 74 4.50 -3.36 5.41
N ARG A 75 5.00 -3.25 4.17
CA ARG A 75 6.08 -2.32 3.83
C ARG A 75 5.65 -0.87 4.03
N LEU A 76 4.46 -0.46 3.60
CA LEU A 76 3.94 0.90 3.84
C LEU A 76 3.79 1.21 5.34
N ILE A 77 3.44 0.20 6.14
CA ILE A 77 3.33 0.31 7.59
C ILE A 77 4.69 0.33 8.26
N ASN A 78 5.74 -0.33 7.78
CA ASN A 78 6.98 -0.44 8.56
C ASN A 78 8.17 0.34 8.00
N GLN A 79 8.18 0.57 6.69
CA GLN A 79 9.28 1.22 5.99
C GLN A 79 8.96 2.68 5.68
N ALA A 80 10.00 3.50 5.67
CA ALA A 80 9.91 4.84 5.09
C ALA A 80 9.77 4.71 3.56
N LEU A 81 8.96 5.58 2.96
CA LEU A 81 8.92 5.66 1.50
C LEU A 81 10.28 6.15 0.99
N PRO A 82 10.82 5.58 -0.11
CA PRO A 82 12.11 5.99 -0.66
C PRO A 82 12.16 7.49 -0.95
N ASP A 83 13.33 8.12 -0.74
CA ASP A 83 13.52 9.56 -0.95
C ASP A 83 13.17 10.00 -2.37
N SER A 84 13.37 9.14 -3.37
CA SER A 84 12.97 9.37 -4.76
C SER A 84 11.46 9.62 -4.94
N PHE A 85 10.62 9.09 -4.05
CA PHE A 85 9.19 9.39 -4.00
C PHE A 85 8.89 10.67 -3.21
N LEU A 86 9.78 11.09 -2.30
CA LEU A 86 9.58 12.28 -1.47
C LEU A 86 9.80 13.59 -2.25
N THR A 87 10.64 13.58 -3.28
CA THR A 87 11.04 14.78 -4.04
C THR A 87 9.92 15.36 -4.93
N ASN A 88 8.98 14.53 -5.42
CA ASN A 88 7.95 14.95 -6.40
C ASN A 88 6.49 14.76 -5.91
N ARG A 89 6.25 14.65 -4.60
CA ARG A 89 4.93 14.28 -4.05
C ARG A 89 4.05 15.45 -3.61
N HIS A 90 2.76 15.15 -3.51
CA HIS A 90 1.79 15.96 -2.75
C HIS A 90 2.21 16.14 -1.26
N PRO A 91 2.12 17.35 -0.68
CA PRO A 91 2.63 17.68 0.67
C PRO A 91 2.07 16.83 1.82
N SER A 92 0.92 16.18 1.60
CA SER A 92 0.22 15.38 2.62
C SER A 92 0.83 14.01 2.87
N TRP A 93 1.67 13.51 1.97
CA TRP A 93 2.42 12.30 2.18
C TRP A 93 3.60 12.66 3.08
N ARG A 94 3.80 11.92 4.17
CA ARG A 94 4.93 12.08 5.10
C ARG A 94 5.93 10.94 4.90
N THR A 95 7.12 11.03 5.50
CA THR A 95 8.09 9.91 5.49
C THR A 95 7.47 8.64 6.07
N ARG A 96 6.55 8.80 7.05
CA ARG A 96 5.70 7.74 7.60
C ARG A 96 4.23 8.14 7.51
N GLN A 97 3.39 7.25 6.99
CA GLN A 97 1.96 7.51 6.81
C GLN A 97 1.17 7.31 8.10
N SER A 98 0.11 8.11 8.30
CA SER A 98 -0.85 7.93 9.40
C SER A 98 -1.76 6.72 9.15
N ALA A 99 -2.41 6.21 10.22
CA ALA A 99 -3.37 5.12 10.14
C ALA A 99 -4.43 5.32 9.04
N ASN A 100 -5.07 6.50 9.01
CA ASN A 100 -6.07 6.83 8.00
C ASN A 100 -5.47 6.81 6.57
N LYS A 101 -4.27 7.36 6.36
CA LYS A 101 -3.64 7.35 5.03
C LYS A 101 -3.29 5.95 4.54
N ILE A 102 -2.84 5.07 5.45
CA ILE A 102 -2.59 3.65 5.15
C ILE A 102 -3.90 2.97 4.79
N TYR A 103 -4.95 3.17 5.58
CA TYR A 103 -6.27 2.60 5.32
C TYR A 103 -6.82 3.01 3.95
N GLN A 104 -6.79 4.30 3.63
CA GLN A 104 -7.25 4.81 2.32
C GLN A 104 -6.40 4.25 1.16
N ALA A 105 -5.09 4.09 1.34
CA ALA A 105 -4.23 3.49 0.31
C ALA A 105 -4.65 2.04 0.05
N VAL A 106 -4.85 1.24 1.09
CA VAL A 106 -5.25 -0.17 0.96
C VAL A 106 -6.65 -0.32 0.34
N LEU A 107 -7.60 0.57 0.68
CA LEU A 107 -8.91 0.59 0.02
C LEU A 107 -8.81 0.85 -1.48
N THR A 108 -7.97 1.81 -1.88
CA THR A 108 -7.73 2.11 -3.29
C THR A 108 -7.05 0.95 -4.01
N TRP A 109 -6.07 0.29 -3.38
CA TRP A 109 -5.40 -0.88 -3.96
C TRP A 109 -6.33 -2.07 -4.10
N ARG A 110 -7.23 -2.28 -3.14
CA ARG A 110 -8.29 -3.28 -3.24
C ARG A 110 -9.21 -3.00 -4.42
N ALA A 111 -9.69 -1.76 -4.57
CA ALA A 111 -10.55 -1.39 -5.71
C ALA A 111 -9.83 -1.57 -7.05
N PHE A 112 -8.52 -1.31 -7.10
CA PHE A 112 -7.69 -1.58 -8.26
C PHE A 112 -7.55 -3.07 -8.54
N ALA A 113 -7.28 -3.90 -7.54
CA ALA A 113 -7.22 -5.35 -7.67
C ALA A 113 -8.55 -5.96 -8.15
N GLU A 114 -9.69 -5.50 -7.62
CA GLU A 114 -11.03 -5.90 -8.08
C GLU A 114 -11.28 -5.51 -9.55
N TRP A 115 -10.71 -4.39 -10.00
CA TRP A 115 -10.80 -3.95 -11.40
C TRP A 115 -9.90 -4.77 -12.33
N LEU A 116 -8.71 -5.17 -11.86
CA LEU A 116 -7.77 -6.02 -12.58
C LEU A 116 -8.27 -7.46 -12.72
N GLU A 117 -8.84 -8.03 -11.65
CA GLU A 117 -9.39 -9.40 -11.67
C GLU A 117 -10.51 -9.53 -12.72
N LYS A 118 -11.36 -8.51 -12.87
CA LYS A 118 -12.38 -8.44 -13.93
C LYS A 118 -11.82 -8.42 -15.35
N ARG A 119 -10.53 -8.10 -15.49
CA ARG A 119 -9.80 -8.08 -16.76
C ARG A 119 -8.92 -9.32 -16.96
N GLY A 120 -8.97 -10.28 -16.02
CA GLY A 120 -8.20 -11.51 -16.06
C GLY A 120 -6.76 -11.38 -15.55
N VAL A 121 -6.37 -10.21 -15.02
CA VAL A 121 -5.04 -10.05 -14.40
C VAL A 121 -5.11 -10.57 -12.97
N THR A 122 -4.16 -11.43 -12.59
CA THR A 122 -4.17 -12.13 -11.29
C THR A 122 -2.98 -11.79 -10.39
N SER A 123 -2.00 -11.01 -10.86
CA SER A 123 -0.84 -10.58 -10.08
C SER A 123 -0.45 -9.12 -10.37
N LEU A 124 0.12 -8.43 -9.37
CA LEU A 124 0.70 -7.10 -9.53
C LEU A 124 1.98 -7.13 -10.38
N THR A 125 2.65 -8.27 -10.54
CA THR A 125 3.83 -8.39 -11.43
C THR A 125 3.42 -8.33 -12.89
N ASP A 126 2.22 -8.80 -13.21
CA ASP A 126 1.66 -8.79 -14.56
C ASP A 126 1.07 -7.43 -14.93
N CYS A 127 0.96 -6.52 -13.96
CA CYS A 127 0.44 -5.17 -14.19
C CYS A 127 1.41 -4.34 -15.02
N THR A 128 0.92 -3.91 -16.17
CA THR A 128 1.62 -3.00 -17.08
C THR A 128 1.31 -1.54 -16.74
N THR A 129 2.10 -0.60 -17.28
CA THR A 129 1.81 0.84 -17.17
C THR A 129 0.42 1.19 -17.74
N GLU A 130 -0.04 0.45 -18.76
CA GLU A 130 -1.34 0.64 -19.40
C GLU A 130 -2.50 0.32 -18.46
N ASP A 131 -2.34 -0.68 -17.59
CA ASP A 131 -3.35 -1.01 -16.57
C ASP A 131 -3.54 0.13 -15.56
N PHE A 132 -2.45 0.76 -15.13
CA PHE A 132 -2.51 1.92 -14.25
C PHE A 132 -3.18 3.13 -14.93
N ILE A 133 -2.86 3.39 -16.20
CA ILE A 133 -3.49 4.47 -17.00
C ILE A 133 -4.98 4.17 -17.24
N GLY A 134 -5.30 2.92 -17.56
CA GLY A 134 -6.66 2.44 -17.79
C GLY A 134 -7.52 2.57 -16.55
N TYR A 135 -6.99 2.23 -15.37
CA TYR A 135 -7.69 2.42 -14.12
C TYR A 135 -7.90 3.91 -13.79
N GLY A 136 -6.88 4.75 -14.03
CA GLY A 136 -7.03 6.20 -13.92
C GLY A 136 -8.19 6.74 -14.77
N SER A 137 -8.32 6.24 -16.00
CA SER A 137 -9.43 6.60 -16.90
C SER A 137 -10.78 6.07 -16.43
N HIS A 138 -10.82 4.86 -15.86
CA HIS A 138 -12.02 4.28 -15.26
C HIS A 138 -12.56 5.12 -14.08
N LEU A 139 -11.67 5.64 -13.23
CA LEU A 139 -12.05 6.48 -12.09
C LEU A 139 -12.64 7.82 -12.49
N VAL A 140 -12.07 8.46 -13.52
CA VAL A 140 -12.57 9.72 -14.08
C VAL A 140 -13.98 9.53 -14.65
N ARG A 141 -14.24 8.41 -15.33
CA ARG A 141 -15.53 8.13 -15.97
C ARG A 141 -16.62 7.68 -14.98
N GLY A 142 -16.25 7.02 -13.89
CA GLY A 142 -17.20 6.29 -13.05
C GLY A 142 -17.43 6.80 -11.63
N ARG A 143 -16.48 7.51 -11.01
CA ARG A 143 -16.55 7.79 -9.55
C ARG A 143 -16.23 9.21 -9.09
N GLY A 144 -15.77 10.11 -9.96
CA GLY A 144 -15.48 11.50 -9.59
C GLY A 144 -14.46 11.68 -8.46
N LEU A 145 -13.67 10.65 -8.15
CA LEU A 145 -12.66 10.69 -7.08
C LEU A 145 -11.51 11.63 -7.47
N SER A 146 -10.86 12.23 -6.47
CA SER A 146 -9.67 13.06 -6.66
C SER A 146 -8.56 12.25 -7.34
N ARG A 147 -8.38 12.48 -8.65
CA ARG A 147 -7.37 11.83 -9.51
C ARG A 147 -6.00 11.86 -8.86
N ASN A 148 -5.63 13.00 -8.26
CA ASN A 148 -4.34 13.19 -7.63
C ASN A 148 -4.13 12.26 -6.43
N SER A 149 -5.09 12.13 -5.49
CA SER A 149 -4.91 11.23 -4.34
C SER A 149 -4.76 9.78 -4.74
N VAL A 150 -5.58 9.32 -5.70
CA VAL A 150 -5.52 7.94 -6.18
C VAL A 150 -4.23 7.66 -6.93
N GLN A 151 -3.77 8.58 -7.79
CA GLN A 151 -2.50 8.45 -8.49
C GLN A 151 -1.32 8.28 -7.51
N HIS A 152 -1.25 9.09 -6.45
CA HIS A 152 -0.18 8.94 -5.46
C HIS A 152 -0.22 7.58 -4.75
N GLN A 153 -1.42 7.08 -4.43
CA GLN A 153 -1.58 5.77 -3.80
C GLN A 153 -1.14 4.63 -4.74
N LEU A 154 -1.43 4.72 -6.03
CA LEU A 154 -1.01 3.72 -7.02
C LEU A 154 0.49 3.78 -7.32
N ILE A 155 1.09 4.97 -7.34
CA ILE A 155 2.55 5.11 -7.48
C ILE A 155 3.25 4.48 -6.27
N ALA A 156 2.73 4.72 -5.05
CA ALA A 156 3.26 4.08 -3.86
C ALA A 156 3.14 2.55 -3.93
N LEU A 157 2.01 2.00 -4.41
CA LEU A 157 1.87 0.56 -4.68
C LEU A 157 2.96 0.05 -5.63
N ARG A 158 3.20 0.77 -6.73
CA ARG A 158 4.19 0.39 -7.75
C ARG A 158 5.62 0.38 -7.21
N ILE A 159 5.99 1.38 -6.43
CA ILE A 159 7.32 1.48 -5.82
C ILE A 159 7.51 0.40 -4.75
N MET A 160 6.52 0.24 -3.86
CA MET A 160 6.61 -0.67 -2.72
C MET A 160 6.49 -2.15 -3.11
N SER A 161 5.87 -2.45 -4.26
CA SER A 161 5.88 -3.81 -4.86
C SER A 161 7.20 -4.18 -5.50
N GLY A 162 8.16 -3.25 -5.65
CA GLY A 162 9.48 -3.52 -6.24
C GLY A 162 9.54 -3.48 -7.77
N ASN A 163 8.44 -3.14 -8.46
CA ASN A 163 8.40 -3.03 -9.92
C ASN A 163 8.89 -1.65 -10.42
N ALA A 164 10.03 -1.19 -9.89
CA ALA A 164 10.63 0.10 -10.20
C ALA A 164 11.24 0.13 -11.61
N LYS A 165 10.40 0.15 -12.65
CA LYS A 165 10.66 0.99 -13.82
C LYS A 165 9.66 2.13 -13.76
N VAL A 166 10.10 3.24 -13.17
CA VAL A 166 9.47 4.55 -13.36
C VAL A 166 9.60 4.86 -14.86
N PRO A 167 8.52 5.06 -15.62
CA PRO A 167 8.66 5.58 -16.97
C PRO A 167 9.23 7.00 -16.87
N SER A 168 10.45 7.15 -17.35
CA SER A 168 11.06 8.43 -17.69
C SER A 168 10.17 9.11 -18.74
N GLY A 169 9.22 9.94 -18.32
CA GLY A 169 8.30 10.56 -19.28
C GLY A 169 7.01 11.13 -18.71
N LEU A 170 7.08 11.93 -17.65
CA LEU A 170 6.05 12.94 -17.36
C LEU A 170 6.75 14.28 -17.18
N GLY A 171 7.30 14.77 -18.30
CA GLY A 171 7.90 16.09 -18.44
C GLY A 171 7.67 16.57 -19.86
N ARG A 172 6.62 17.35 -20.03
CA ARG A 172 6.61 18.52 -20.91
C ARG A 172 5.96 19.65 -20.13
#